data_AF-A0A1V4KL62-F1
#
_entry.id   AF-A0A1V4KL62-F1
#
_cell.length_a   1.000
_cell.length_b   1.000
_cell.length_c   1.000
_cell.angle_alpha   90.00
_cell.angle_beta   90.00
_cell.angle_gamma   90.00
#
_symmetry.space_group_name_H-M   'P 1'
#
loop_
_entity.id
_entity.type
_entity.pdbx_description
1 polymer ?
#
loop_
_entity_poly.entity_id
_entity_poly.type
_entity_poly.pdbx_seq_one_letter_code
_entity_poly.pdbx_strand_id
1 'polypeptide(L)'
;MAGSGDALRALLRAANALLQQRRYRAALAVLKGFRNGAVYGAKIRAPHALVMTFLFKSGSLKEKLKSIAQATYTHSRNLAYFVFIYKGLMALQSRLQGKKIPFHSFLAACIGGWLVFGENNPINSQIIMYLLSRILFGLSQLAVKKGCIPQPKQDPFPLVAALHL
;
A
#
# COMPACT_ATOMS: atom_id res chain seq x y z
N MET A 1 11.80 -3.56 -50.32
CA MET A 1 11.56 -4.33 -49.08
C MET A 1 11.09 -3.39 -47.94
N ALA A 2 9.89 -2.81 -48.05
CA ALA A 2 9.44 -1.70 -47.19
C ALA A 2 8.13 -2.00 -46.38
N GLY A 3 7.76 -3.27 -46.19
CA GLY A 3 6.45 -3.62 -45.60
C GLY A 3 6.43 -3.86 -44.09
N SER A 4 7.47 -4.50 -43.55
CA SER A 4 7.41 -5.05 -42.17
C SER A 4 7.62 -3.99 -41.08
N GLY A 5 8.44 -2.96 -41.34
CA GLY A 5 8.71 -1.89 -40.37
C GLY A 5 7.54 -0.92 -40.18
N ASP A 6 6.70 -0.75 -41.20
CA ASP A 6 5.54 0.15 -41.14
C ASP A 6 4.33 -0.54 -40.54
N ALA A 7 4.13 -1.82 -40.81
CA ALA A 7 3.14 -2.65 -40.11
C ALA A 7 3.43 -2.73 -38.61
N LEU A 8 4.68 -2.96 -38.22
CA LEU A 8 5.09 -2.98 -36.80
C LEU A 8 4.88 -1.61 -36.13
N ARG A 9 5.24 -0.51 -36.81
CA ARG A 9 5.02 0.85 -36.29
C ARG A 9 3.53 1.19 -36.19
N ALA A 10 2.70 0.73 -37.11
CA ALA A 10 1.25 0.89 -37.06
C ALA A 10 0.63 0.07 -35.92
N LEU A 11 1.07 -1.17 -35.71
CA LEU A 11 0.69 -2.01 -34.57
C LEU A 11 1.10 -1.38 -33.25
N LEU A 12 2.32 -0.84 -33.16
CA LEU A 12 2.80 -0.14 -31.97
C LEU A 12 1.99 1.13 -31.69
N ARG A 13 1.60 1.90 -32.71
CA ARG A 13 0.73 3.07 -32.56
C ARG A 13 -0.69 2.68 -32.16
N ALA A 14 -1.26 1.65 -32.78
CA ALA A 14 -2.58 1.12 -32.44
C ALA A 14 -2.59 0.59 -30.99
N ALA A 15 -1.59 -0.18 -30.60
CA ALA A 15 -1.39 -0.65 -29.23
C ALA A 15 -1.20 0.53 -28.26
N ASN A 16 -0.38 1.54 -28.61
CA ASN A 16 -0.21 2.73 -27.78
C ASN A 16 -1.50 3.56 -27.66
N ALA A 17 -2.30 3.68 -28.71
CA ALA A 17 -3.59 4.36 -28.69
C ALA A 17 -4.61 3.60 -27.83
N LEU A 18 -4.63 2.27 -27.92
CA LEU A 18 -5.44 1.39 -27.08
C LEU A 18 -5.01 1.46 -25.61
N LEU A 19 -3.70 1.48 -25.36
CA LEU A 19 -3.09 1.69 -24.04
C LEU A 19 -3.26 3.13 -23.54
N GLN A 20 -3.47 4.11 -24.41
CA GLN A 20 -3.75 5.51 -24.04
C GLN A 20 -5.18 5.69 -23.56
N GLN A 21 -6.10 4.79 -23.92
CA GLN A 21 -7.43 4.84 -23.36
C GLN A 21 -7.34 4.73 -21.82
N ARG A 22 -7.92 5.74 -21.15
CA ARG A 22 -7.90 5.93 -19.69
C ARG A 22 -8.32 4.68 -18.90
N ARG A 23 -9.10 3.80 -19.53
CA ARG A 23 -9.59 2.52 -18.98
C ARG A 23 -8.48 1.47 -18.85
N TYR A 24 -7.68 1.26 -19.88
CA TYR A 24 -6.54 0.34 -19.84
C TYR A 24 -5.39 0.90 -19.00
N ARG A 25 -5.14 2.22 -19.03
CA ARG A 25 -4.17 2.84 -18.10
C ARG A 25 -4.54 2.63 -16.64
N ALA A 26 -5.82 2.81 -16.28
CA ALA A 26 -6.29 2.59 -14.92
C ALA A 26 -6.15 1.12 -14.51
N ALA A 27 -6.62 0.19 -15.36
CA ALA A 27 -6.51 -1.24 -15.10
C ALA A 27 -5.05 -1.71 -14.98
N LEU A 28 -4.16 -1.26 -15.87
CA LEU A 28 -2.73 -1.56 -15.81
C LEU A 28 -2.05 -0.92 -14.60
N ALA A 29 -2.45 0.29 -14.21
CA ALA A 29 -1.94 0.95 -13.01
C ALA A 29 -2.39 0.26 -11.71
N VAL A 30 -3.61 -0.29 -11.73
CA VAL A 30 -4.15 -1.15 -10.66
C VAL A 30 -3.36 -2.45 -10.59
N LEU A 31 -3.20 -3.16 -11.71
CA LEU A 31 -2.47 -4.43 -11.76
C LEU A 31 -0.99 -4.27 -11.40
N LYS A 32 -0.33 -3.24 -11.93
CA LYS A 32 1.05 -2.88 -11.55
C LYS A 32 1.14 -2.51 -10.07
N GLY A 33 0.15 -1.79 -9.56
CA GLY A 33 0.04 -1.46 -8.14
C GLY A 33 -0.11 -2.71 -7.26
N PHE A 34 -0.96 -3.64 -7.66
CA PHE A 34 -1.17 -4.93 -7.00
C PHE A 34 0.14 -5.73 -6.95
N ARG A 35 0.84 -5.89 -8.09
CA ARG A 35 2.13 -6.60 -8.16
C ARG A 35 3.17 -5.94 -7.26
N ASN A 36 3.28 -4.61 -7.32
CA ASN A 36 4.24 -3.87 -6.52
C ASN A 36 3.92 -3.99 -5.02
N GLY A 37 2.64 -3.92 -4.64
CA GLY A 37 2.19 -4.13 -3.26
C GLY A 37 2.53 -5.53 -2.76
N ALA A 38 2.27 -6.56 -3.57
CA ALA A 38 2.62 -7.93 -3.22
C ALA A 38 4.14 -8.13 -3.05
N VAL A 39 4.95 -7.63 -3.98
CA VAL A 39 6.42 -7.75 -3.92
C VAL A 39 6.99 -6.97 -2.73
N TYR A 40 6.49 -5.76 -2.49
CA TYR A 40 6.96 -4.92 -1.39
C TYR A 40 6.59 -5.51 -0.03
N GLY A 41 5.34 -5.96 0.13
CA GLY A 41 4.89 -6.64 1.33
C GLY A 41 5.71 -7.89 1.62
N ALA A 42 6.02 -8.68 0.59
CA ALA A 42 6.86 -9.87 0.74
C ALA A 42 8.27 -9.50 1.21
N LYS A 43 8.92 -8.51 0.58
CA LYS A 43 10.28 -8.09 0.91
C LYS A 43 10.46 -7.62 2.34
N ILE A 44 9.45 -6.95 2.92
CA ILE A 44 9.54 -6.43 4.29
C ILE A 44 9.13 -7.49 5.31
N ARG A 45 8.07 -8.25 5.01
CA ARG A 45 7.52 -9.22 5.98
C ARG A 45 8.31 -10.51 6.04
N ALA A 46 8.85 -11.00 4.92
CA ALA A 46 9.63 -12.23 4.87
C ALA A 46 10.81 -12.26 5.85
N PRO A 47 11.72 -11.26 5.87
CA PRO A 47 12.83 -11.25 6.83
C PRO A 47 12.34 -11.14 8.27
N HIS A 48 11.32 -10.33 8.54
CA HIS A 48 10.75 -10.20 9.88
C HIS A 48 10.14 -11.52 10.37
N ALA A 49 9.31 -12.18 9.54
CA ALA A 49 8.71 -13.46 9.88
C ALA A 49 9.77 -14.56 10.03
N LEU A 50 10.84 -14.50 9.23
CA LEU A 50 11.97 -15.42 9.33
C LEU A 50 12.68 -15.28 10.67
N VAL A 51 13.08 -14.06 11.05
CA VAL A 51 13.73 -13.81 12.34
C VAL A 51 12.83 -14.25 13.50
N MET A 52 11.56 -13.86 13.49
CA MET A 52 10.62 -14.24 14.56
C MET A 52 10.43 -15.76 14.66
N THR A 53 10.37 -16.47 13.53
CA THR A 53 10.11 -17.91 13.51
C THR A 53 11.36 -18.73 13.84
N PHE A 54 12.55 -18.28 13.41
CA PHE A 54 13.81 -18.95 13.77
C PHE A 54 14.19 -18.72 15.23
N LEU A 55 13.97 -17.51 15.75
CA LEU A 55 14.38 -17.12 17.09
C LEU A 55 13.43 -17.64 18.18
N PHE A 56 12.11 -17.64 17.93
CA PHE A 56 11.12 -17.89 18.98
C PHE A 56 10.23 -19.11 18.76
N LYS A 57 10.24 -19.74 17.58
CA LYS A 57 9.43 -20.94 17.31
C LYS A 57 10.29 -22.19 17.34
N SER A 58 9.88 -23.17 18.14
CA SER A 58 10.42 -24.54 18.13
C SER A 58 9.54 -25.42 17.25
N GLY A 59 10.12 -26.26 16.40
CA GLY A 59 9.37 -27.12 15.46
C GLY A 59 10.16 -27.50 14.21
N SER A 60 9.55 -28.29 13.33
CA SER A 60 10.18 -28.77 12.09
C SER A 60 10.45 -27.61 11.13
N LEU A 61 11.54 -27.67 10.37
CA LEU A 61 11.87 -26.68 9.33
C LEU A 61 10.72 -26.49 8.33
N LYS A 62 9.96 -27.55 8.02
CA LYS A 62 8.79 -27.47 7.14
C LYS A 62 7.68 -26.59 7.73
N GLU A 63 7.39 -26.72 9.02
CA GLU A 63 6.36 -25.93 9.71
C GLU A 63 6.78 -24.47 9.85
N LYS A 64 8.06 -24.23 10.14
CA LYS A 64 8.64 -22.88 10.19
C LYS A 64 8.50 -22.18 8.84
N LEU A 65 8.93 -22.83 7.75
CA LEU A 65 8.81 -22.28 6.40
C LEU A 65 7.35 -22.05 5.99
N LYS A 66 6.44 -22.98 6.31
CA LYS A 66 5.00 -22.82 6.04
C LYS A 66 4.43 -21.61 6.81
N SER A 67 4.78 -21.45 8.08
CA SER A 67 4.35 -20.31 8.89
C SER A 67 4.87 -18.97 8.35
N ILE A 68 6.14 -18.92 7.94
CA ILE A 68 6.75 -17.73 7.31
C ILE A 68 6.05 -17.41 6.00
N ALA A 69 5.86 -18.42 5.14
CA ALA A 69 5.22 -18.26 3.85
C ALA A 69 3.77 -17.79 3.99
N GLN A 70 3.01 -18.36 4.92
CA GLN A 70 1.62 -17.97 5.17
C GLN A 70 1.52 -16.55 5.72
N ALA A 71 2.37 -16.16 6.67
CA ALA A 71 2.39 -14.79 7.19
C ALA A 71 2.78 -13.77 6.12
N THR A 72 3.78 -14.10 5.31
CA THR A 72 4.23 -13.26 4.18
C THR A 72 3.16 -13.15 3.11
N TYR A 73 2.47 -14.24 2.81
CA TYR A 73 1.39 -14.29 1.84
C TYR A 73 0.20 -13.45 2.29
N THR A 74 -0.28 -13.62 3.54
CA THR A 74 -1.38 -12.83 4.10
C THR A 74 -1.07 -11.34 4.06
N HIS A 75 0.13 -10.93 4.48
CA HIS A 75 0.54 -9.53 4.46
C HIS A 75 0.59 -8.96 3.04
N SER A 76 1.26 -9.66 2.12
CA SER A 76 1.38 -9.28 0.71
C SER A 76 0.03 -9.19 0.03
N ARG A 77 -0.85 -10.15 0.31
CA ARG A 77 -2.22 -10.22 -0.23
C ARG A 77 -3.03 -9.02 0.24
N ASN A 78 -3.01 -8.71 1.53
CA ASN A 78 -3.72 -7.56 2.08
C ASN A 78 -3.22 -6.26 1.44
N LEU A 79 -1.90 -6.04 1.37
CA LEU A 79 -1.37 -4.83 0.72
C LEU A 79 -1.76 -4.73 -0.77
N ALA A 80 -1.76 -5.85 -1.49
CA ALA A 80 -2.13 -5.88 -2.90
C ALA A 80 -3.64 -5.57 -3.11
N TYR A 81 -4.52 -6.16 -2.29
CA TYR A 81 -5.96 -5.84 -2.32
C TYR A 81 -6.25 -4.40 -1.91
N PHE A 82 -5.51 -3.84 -0.95
CA PHE A 82 -5.64 -2.43 -0.57
C PHE A 82 -5.36 -1.52 -1.77
N VAL A 83 -4.23 -1.74 -2.46
CA VAL A 83 -3.89 -0.94 -3.66
C VAL A 83 -4.91 -1.14 -4.77
N PHE A 84 -5.42 -2.37 -4.94
CA PHE A 84 -6.44 -2.69 -5.93
C PHE A 84 -7.74 -1.93 -5.66
N ILE A 85 -8.29 -2.04 -4.45
CA ILE A 85 -9.54 -1.38 -4.04
C ILE A 85 -9.37 0.14 -4.07
N TYR A 86 -8.28 0.67 -3.52
CA TYR A 86 -8.01 2.10 -3.50
C TYR A 86 -7.95 2.69 -4.92
N LYS A 87 -7.12 2.11 -5.81
CA LYS A 87 -7.01 2.59 -7.18
C LYS A 87 -8.28 2.33 -8.00
N GLY A 88 -8.98 1.23 -7.73
CA GLY A 88 -10.27 0.91 -8.34
C GLY A 88 -11.35 1.94 -7.99
N LEU A 89 -11.52 2.23 -6.70
CA LEU A 89 -12.42 3.28 -6.19
C LEU A 89 -12.06 4.65 -6.74
N MET A 90 -10.77 5.01 -6.77
CA MET A 90 -10.31 6.28 -7.35
C MET A 90 -10.59 6.37 -8.86
N ALA A 91 -10.40 5.27 -9.60
CA ALA A 91 -10.71 5.22 -11.02
C ALA A 91 -12.23 5.30 -11.28
N LEU A 92 -13.04 4.63 -10.46
CA LEU A 92 -14.50 4.66 -10.54
C LEU A 92 -15.04 6.06 -10.22
N GLN A 93 -14.60 6.68 -9.12
CA GLN A 93 -14.98 8.04 -8.76
C GLN A 93 -14.57 9.05 -9.83
N SER A 94 -13.35 8.91 -10.37
CA SER A 94 -12.89 9.75 -11.49
C SER A 94 -13.69 9.54 -12.79
N ARG A 95 -14.37 8.39 -12.97
CA ARG A 95 -15.24 8.12 -14.11
C ARG A 95 -16.63 8.72 -13.90
N LEU A 96 -17.17 8.68 -12.68
CA LEU A 96 -18.51 9.15 -12.35
C LEU A 96 -18.62 10.67 -12.23
N GLN A 97 -17.61 11.34 -11.65
CA GLN A 97 -17.71 12.78 -11.33
C GLN A 97 -16.85 13.69 -12.20
N GLY A 98 -15.96 13.15 -13.04
CA GLY A 98 -15.12 13.93 -13.95
C GLY A 98 -14.04 14.82 -13.29
N LYS A 99 -14.15 15.16 -12.00
CA LYS A 99 -13.20 15.96 -11.21
C LYS A 99 -12.60 15.15 -10.06
N LYS A 100 -11.31 15.37 -9.76
CA LYS A 100 -10.63 14.76 -8.60
C LYS A 100 -10.81 15.66 -7.38
N ILE A 101 -11.79 15.37 -6.54
CA ILE A 101 -11.97 16.06 -5.25
C ILE A 101 -11.11 15.33 -4.20
N PRO A 102 -10.33 16.02 -3.34
CA PRO A 102 -9.49 15.39 -2.32
C PRO A 102 -10.26 14.46 -1.36
N PHE A 103 -11.53 14.78 -1.08
CA PHE A 103 -12.42 13.98 -0.24
C PHE A 103 -12.64 12.55 -0.78
N HIS A 104 -12.63 12.37 -2.10
CA HIS A 104 -12.76 11.05 -2.73
C HIS A 104 -11.57 10.14 -2.45
N SER A 105 -10.36 10.71 -2.34
CA SER A 105 -9.16 9.95 -1.97
C SER A 105 -9.22 9.53 -0.50
N PHE A 106 -9.73 10.39 0.38
CA PHE A 106 -9.94 10.06 1.79
C PHE A 106 -10.97 8.93 1.94
N LEU A 107 -12.15 9.07 1.33
CA LEU A 107 -13.21 8.05 1.40
C LEU A 107 -12.77 6.72 0.78
N ALA A 108 -12.08 6.75 -0.37
CA ALA A 108 -11.52 5.54 -0.98
C ALA A 108 -10.49 4.85 -0.08
N ALA A 109 -9.68 5.62 0.66
CA ALA A 109 -8.74 5.08 1.62
C ALA A 109 -9.45 4.48 2.84
N CYS A 110 -10.50 5.12 3.36
CA CYS A 110 -11.30 4.59 4.46
C CYS A 110 -11.98 3.27 4.08
N ILE A 111 -12.67 3.22 2.93
CA ILE A 111 -13.36 2.01 2.46
C ILE A 111 -12.35 0.89 2.16
N GLY A 112 -11.26 1.21 1.46
CA GLY A 112 -10.21 0.25 1.17
C GLY A 112 -9.53 -0.28 2.43
N GLY A 113 -9.34 0.58 3.44
CA GLY A 113 -8.77 0.21 4.73
C GLY A 113 -9.69 -0.75 5.49
N TRP A 114 -10.98 -0.42 5.60
CA TRP A 114 -11.97 -1.25 6.26
C TRP A 114 -12.07 -2.64 5.61
N LEU A 115 -12.22 -2.70 4.28
CA LEU A 115 -12.44 -3.97 3.57
C LEU A 115 -11.24 -4.90 3.64
N VAL A 116 -10.03 -4.37 3.70
CA VAL A 116 -8.79 -5.17 3.59
C VAL A 116 -8.19 -5.49 4.95
N PHE A 117 -8.27 -4.55 5.89
CA PHE A 117 -7.71 -4.69 7.23
C PHE A 117 -8.77 -4.96 8.30
N GLY A 118 -10.03 -5.19 7.92
CA GLY A 118 -11.12 -5.51 8.85
C GLY A 118 -10.98 -6.86 9.54
N GLU A 119 -10.17 -7.78 8.99
CA GLU A 119 -9.84 -9.04 9.68
C GLU A 119 -8.89 -8.79 10.85
N ASN A 120 -9.27 -9.22 12.04
CA ASN A 120 -8.43 -9.14 13.22
C ASN A 120 -7.38 -10.27 13.20
N ASN A 121 -6.18 -9.93 12.75
CA ASN A 121 -5.01 -10.81 12.74
C ASN A 121 -3.81 -10.02 13.28
N PRO A 122 -2.89 -10.62 14.06
CA PRO A 122 -1.69 -9.93 14.56
C PRO A 122 -0.88 -9.21 13.47
N ILE A 123 -0.90 -9.71 12.23
CA ILE A 123 -0.29 -9.04 11.07
C ILE A 123 -1.01 -7.72 10.75
N ASN A 124 -2.35 -7.74 10.70
CA ASN A 124 -3.16 -6.55 10.41
C ASN A 124 -3.07 -5.55 11.55
N SER A 125 -3.13 -5.99 12.81
CA SER A 125 -3.02 -5.12 13.98
C SER A 125 -1.68 -4.36 13.99
N GLN A 126 -0.57 -5.01 13.62
CA GLN A 126 0.73 -4.33 13.47
C GLN A 126 0.71 -3.24 12.38
N ILE A 127 0.07 -3.50 11.23
CA ILE A 127 -0.04 -2.52 10.15
C ILE A 127 -0.93 -1.35 10.59
N ILE A 128 -2.08 -1.63 11.19
CA ILE A 128 -3.06 -0.63 11.60
C ILE A 128 -2.45 0.31 12.65
N MET A 129 -1.79 -0.23 13.69
CA MET A 129 -1.13 0.60 14.71
C MET A 129 -0.05 1.50 14.10
N TYR A 130 0.77 0.95 13.21
CA TYR A 130 1.81 1.73 12.54
C TYR A 130 1.24 2.84 11.65
N LEU A 131 0.16 2.56 10.92
CA LEU A 131 -0.49 3.55 10.08
C LEU A 131 -1.18 4.62 10.93
N LEU A 132 -1.88 4.21 11.99
CA LEU A 132 -2.55 5.10 12.92
C LEU A 132 -1.56 6.06 13.58
N SER A 133 -0.40 5.57 14.04
CA SER A 133 0.62 6.43 14.65
C SER A 133 1.16 7.46 13.66
N ARG A 134 1.37 7.08 12.38
CA ARG A 134 1.77 8.03 11.33
C ARG A 134 0.71 9.08 11.02
N ILE A 135 -0.57 8.68 11.00
CA ILE A 135 -1.68 9.62 10.76
C ILE A 135 -1.78 10.59 11.93
N LEU A 136 -1.78 10.10 13.17
CA LEU A 136 -1.81 10.93 14.36
C LEU A 136 -0.61 11.89 14.39
N PHE A 137 0.60 11.40 14.12
CA PHE A 137 1.79 12.23 14.04
C PHE A 137 1.68 13.33 12.96
N GLY A 138 1.16 12.99 11.78
CA GLY A 138 0.93 13.96 10.70
C GLY A 138 -0.13 15.00 11.06
N LEU A 139 -1.22 14.58 11.73
CA LEU A 139 -2.26 15.48 12.23
C LEU A 139 -1.73 16.41 13.31
N SER A 140 -0.93 15.90 14.25
CA SER A 140 -0.26 16.70 15.28
C SER A 140 0.66 17.75 14.67
N GLN A 141 1.49 17.37 13.69
CA GLN A 141 2.33 18.34 12.97
C GLN A 141 1.51 19.38 12.20
N LEU A 142 0.37 18.99 11.61
CA LEU A 142 -0.53 19.92 10.92
C LEU A 142 -1.19 20.88 11.91
N ALA A 143 -1.61 20.40 13.08
CA ALA A 143 -2.19 21.22 14.14
C ALA A 143 -1.19 22.24 14.69
N VAL A 144 0.08 21.84 14.84
CA VAL A 144 1.19 22.74 15.20
C VAL A 144 1.43 23.79 14.11
N LYS A 145 1.46 23.40 12.83
CA LYS A 145 1.64 24.36 11.71
C LYS A 145 0.49 25.34 11.56
N LYS A 146 -0.74 24.93 11.89
CA LYS A 146 -1.93 25.80 11.87
C LYS A 146 -2.09 26.65 13.13
N GLY A 147 -1.17 26.54 14.09
CA GLY A 147 -1.17 27.34 15.32
C GLY A 147 -2.22 26.93 16.34
N CYS A 148 -2.89 25.78 16.16
CA CYS A 148 -3.85 25.26 17.15
C CYS A 148 -3.16 24.71 18.41
N ILE A 149 -1.88 24.34 18.31
CA ILE A 149 -1.05 23.84 19.41
C ILE A 149 0.29 24.60 19.35
N PRO A 150 0.80 25.14 20.48
CA PRO A 150 2.09 25.83 20.49
C PRO A 150 3.20 24.90 20.00
N GLN A 151 4.09 25.40 19.14
CA GLN A 151 5.29 24.66 18.75
C GLN A 151 6.08 24.29 20.02
N PRO A 152 6.35 22.99 20.26
CA PRO A 152 7.21 22.62 21.36
C PRO A 152 8.60 23.25 21.13
N LYS A 153 9.08 24.00 22.13
CA LYS A 153 10.37 24.74 22.08
C LYS A 153 11.61 23.84 21.92
N GLN A 154 11.45 22.53 22.10
CA GLN A 154 12.48 21.52 21.96
C GLN A 154 11.92 20.37 21.13
N ASP A 155 12.77 19.76 20.30
CA ASP A 155 12.39 18.54 19.59
C ASP A 155 11.99 17.47 20.61
N PRO A 156 10.75 16.94 20.56
CA PRO A 156 10.31 15.90 21.49
C PRO A 156 10.98 14.55 21.21
N PHE A 157 11.69 14.43 20.09
CA PHE A 157 12.34 13.20 19.62
C PHE A 157 13.34 12.61 20.64
N PRO A 158 14.31 13.37 21.18
CA PRO A 158 15.21 12.88 22.23
C PRO A 158 14.48 12.47 23.52
N LEU A 159 13.40 13.16 23.90
CA LEU A 159 12.63 12.86 25.12
C LEU A 159 11.81 11.58 24.99
N VAL A 160 11.15 11.38 23.84
CA VAL A 160 10.43 10.15 23.53
C VAL A 160 11.39 8.97 23.33
N ALA A 161 12.56 9.20 22.75
CA ALA A 161 13.59 8.17 22.62
C ALA A 161 14.15 7.73 23.99
N ALA A 162 14.30 8.67 24.94
CA ALA A 162 14.76 8.37 26.30
C ALA A 162 13.71 7.62 27.14
N LEU A 163 12.41 7.85 26.90
CA LEU A 163 11.30 7.21 27.63
C LEU A 163 10.88 5.84 27.06
N HIS A 164 11.32 5.47 25.86
CA HIS A 164 11.01 4.19 25.21
C HIS A 164 12.08 3.10 25.40
N LEU A 165 13.01 3.30 26.33
CA LEU A 165 13.94 2.26 26.81
C LEU A 165 13.31 1.53 28.00
#